data_AF-M1XT63-F1
#
_entry.id   AF-M1XT63-F1
#
_cell.length_a   1.000
_cell.length_b   1.000
_cell.length_c   1.000
_cell.angle_alpha   90.00
_cell.angle_beta   90.00
_cell.angle_gamma   90.00
#
_symmetry.space_group_name_H-M   'P 1'
#
loop_
_entity.id
_entity.type
_entity.pdbx_description
1 polymer ?
#
loop_
_entity_poly.entity_id
_entity_poly.type
_entity_poly.pdbx_seq_one_letter_code
_entity_poly.pdbx_strand_id
1 'polypeptide(L)'
;MHPRRAFLAGVAVAVAGCADPGRSGRDAEPDDDTEPDDDAEPDDDAEPEDVTPETGRGRDTDDASGYHLRASPVGAPDREPVLSSADDAIARIESLVDLLAETADTLETTYAPLSPSEAEAFETVTADVERYYAGNPPGYYIDHRGLVVSVARSG
;
A
#
# COMPACT_ATOMS: atom_id res chain seq x y z
N MET A 1 24.99 -30.07 19.59
CA MET A 1 26.08 -30.61 18.75
C MET A 1 25.62 -30.53 17.29
N HIS A 2 26.38 -29.85 16.45
CA HIS A 2 26.10 -29.65 15.02
C HIS A 2 26.30 -30.94 14.22
N PRO A 3 25.72 -31.02 13.02
CA PRO A 3 26.62 -31.12 11.87
C PRO A 3 26.40 -30.00 10.86
N ARG A 4 27.50 -29.30 10.58
CA ARG A 4 27.71 -28.38 9.47
C ARG A 4 27.77 -29.18 8.16
N ARG A 5 27.12 -28.69 7.10
CA ARG A 5 27.45 -29.07 5.72
C ARG A 5 27.86 -27.83 4.93
N ALA A 6 28.94 -27.99 4.20
CA ALA A 6 29.74 -26.97 3.56
C ALA A 6 29.56 -26.99 2.03
N PHE A 7 29.65 -25.79 1.45
CA PHE A 7 30.26 -25.39 0.16
C PHE A 7 29.93 -26.12 -1.16
N LEU A 8 29.53 -25.32 -2.18
CA LEU A 8 30.21 -25.05 -3.48
C LEU A 8 29.23 -24.32 -4.42
N ALA A 9 29.47 -23.04 -4.76
CA ALA A 9 30.16 -22.54 -5.96
C ALA A 9 29.31 -22.51 -7.25
N GLY A 10 29.23 -21.32 -7.88
CA GLY A 10 28.70 -21.15 -9.24
C GLY A 10 28.57 -19.68 -9.65
N VAL A 11 29.61 -19.13 -10.27
CA VAL A 11 29.61 -17.81 -10.93
C VAL A 11 29.05 -17.96 -12.35
N ALA A 12 28.19 -17.05 -12.79
CA ALA A 12 28.04 -16.72 -14.21
C ALA A 12 27.67 -15.24 -14.40
N VAL A 13 28.61 -14.47 -14.94
CA VAL A 13 28.42 -13.13 -15.49
C VAL A 13 28.03 -13.28 -16.96
N ALA A 14 26.96 -12.61 -17.39
CA ALA A 14 26.71 -12.33 -18.80
C ALA A 14 26.25 -10.88 -18.94
N VAL A 15 27.18 -10.03 -19.38
CA VAL A 15 26.91 -8.68 -19.87
C VAL A 15 26.78 -8.80 -21.38
N ALA A 16 25.63 -8.45 -21.95
CA ALA A 16 25.46 -8.32 -23.39
C ALA A 16 24.42 -7.25 -23.71
N GLY A 17 24.84 -6.26 -24.51
CA GLY A 17 23.92 -5.44 -25.31
C GLY A 17 23.95 -3.94 -25.04
N CYS A 18 24.89 -3.24 -25.70
CA CYS A 18 24.86 -1.80 -25.88
C CYS A 18 23.83 -1.39 -26.96
N ALA A 19 23.18 -0.24 -26.70
CA ALA A 19 22.74 0.81 -27.63
C ALA A 19 21.69 0.52 -28.73
N ASP A 20 20.59 1.27 -28.67
CA ASP A 20 20.16 2.13 -29.79
C ASP A 20 19.39 3.37 -29.27
N PRO A 21 19.90 4.60 -29.45
CA PRO A 21 19.16 5.84 -29.23
C PRO A 21 18.53 6.31 -30.55
N GLY A 22 17.28 5.89 -30.78
CA GLY A 22 16.46 6.29 -31.91
C GLY A 22 15.76 7.64 -31.70
N ARG A 23 16.19 8.62 -32.51
CA ARG A 23 15.73 10.01 -32.68
C ARG A 23 14.21 10.27 -32.73
N SER A 24 13.82 11.32 -32.00
CA SER A 24 13.12 12.55 -32.43
C SER A 24 12.09 12.53 -33.58
N GLY A 25 10.86 12.92 -33.23
CA GLY A 25 9.95 13.82 -33.97
C GLY A 25 8.97 14.41 -32.95
N ARG A 26 9.05 15.67 -32.50
CA ARG A 26 8.57 16.92 -33.13
C ARG A 26 7.19 16.78 -33.79
N ASP A 27 6.17 17.32 -33.14
CA ASP A 27 5.29 18.46 -33.53
C ASP A 27 4.35 18.70 -32.30
N ALA A 28 4.34 19.84 -31.59
CA ALA A 28 3.60 21.09 -31.88
C ALA A 28 2.19 20.76 -32.41
N GLU A 29 1.05 21.11 -31.79
CA GLU A 29 0.60 22.37 -31.18
C GLU A 29 -0.57 22.08 -30.20
N PRO A 30 -0.85 22.92 -29.18
CA PRO A 30 -2.13 22.92 -28.48
C PRO A 30 -3.13 23.86 -29.20
N ASP A 31 -4.26 23.30 -29.66
CA ASP A 31 -5.43 24.10 -30.05
C ASP A 31 -6.14 24.58 -28.78
N ASP A 32 -6.02 25.89 -28.54
CA ASP A 32 -6.85 26.68 -27.66
C ASP A 32 -7.94 27.38 -28.51
N ASP A 33 -8.94 27.96 -27.84
CA ASP A 33 -10.05 28.76 -28.40
C ASP A 33 -11.31 28.03 -28.87
N THR A 34 -12.12 27.53 -27.93
CA THR A 34 -13.59 27.62 -28.01
C THR A 34 -14.16 27.47 -26.59
N GLU A 35 -14.66 28.55 -25.98
CA GLU A 35 -16.08 28.77 -25.64
C GLU A 35 -16.29 30.24 -25.20
N PRO A 36 -17.40 30.88 -25.61
CA PRO A 36 -17.73 32.27 -25.27
C PRO A 36 -18.43 32.42 -23.90
N ASP A 37 -18.45 33.67 -23.45
CA ASP A 37 -19.08 34.25 -22.27
C ASP A 37 -20.50 33.74 -21.92
N ASP A 38 -20.80 33.62 -20.63
CA ASP A 38 -22.13 33.97 -20.09
C ASP A 38 -22.04 34.45 -18.62
N ASP A 39 -22.33 35.74 -18.45
CA ASP A 39 -22.59 36.49 -17.23
C ASP A 39 -23.70 35.85 -16.37
N ALA A 40 -23.46 35.62 -15.08
CA ALA A 40 -24.49 35.71 -14.05
C ALA A 40 -23.89 35.81 -12.63
N GLU A 41 -23.76 37.03 -12.13
CA GLU A 41 -23.87 37.35 -10.69
C GLU A 41 -24.92 38.48 -10.57
N PRO A 42 -25.46 38.80 -9.37
CA PRO A 42 -25.79 38.00 -8.18
C PRO A 42 -27.23 38.32 -7.68
N ASP A 43 -27.84 37.50 -6.81
CA ASP A 43 -28.96 37.90 -5.92
C ASP A 43 -28.98 36.90 -4.75
N ASP A 44 -28.66 37.26 -3.51
CA ASP A 44 -29.38 38.07 -2.49
C ASP A 44 -30.03 37.17 -1.41
N ASP A 45 -30.12 37.70 -0.20
CA ASP A 45 -30.85 37.21 1.00
C ASP A 45 -30.22 36.15 1.95
N ALA A 46 -29.44 36.70 2.90
CA ALA A 46 -29.66 36.66 4.37
C ALA A 46 -30.10 35.36 5.09
N GLU A 47 -29.29 34.96 6.09
CA GLU A 47 -29.59 34.01 7.18
C GLU A 47 -30.67 34.55 8.15
N PRO A 48 -31.39 33.71 8.93
CA PRO A 48 -30.84 33.25 10.22
C PRO A 48 -31.28 31.85 10.74
N GLU A 49 -30.35 31.23 11.47
CA GLU A 49 -30.50 30.36 12.66
C GLU A 49 -31.55 29.25 12.67
N ASP A 50 -31.09 28.01 12.43
CA ASP A 50 -31.77 26.81 12.93
C ASP A 50 -30.88 26.09 13.95
N VAL A 51 -31.38 26.05 15.17
CA VAL A 51 -30.76 25.48 16.36
C VAL A 51 -30.74 23.97 16.19
N THR A 52 -29.58 23.41 15.82
CA THR A 52 -29.40 21.96 15.91
C THR A 52 -29.27 21.54 17.38
N PRO A 53 -29.93 20.45 17.78
CA PRO A 53 -30.12 20.14 19.19
C PRO A 53 -28.79 19.71 19.82
N GLU A 54 -28.46 20.34 20.93
CA GLU A 54 -27.51 19.84 21.92
C GLU A 54 -28.02 18.46 22.38
N THR A 55 -27.59 17.40 21.68
CA THR A 55 -27.88 16.02 22.04
C THR A 55 -26.57 15.36 22.42
N GLY A 56 -26.38 15.25 23.74
CA GLY A 56 -25.72 14.10 24.31
C GLY A 56 -24.22 14.07 24.12
N ARG A 57 -23.54 14.34 25.24
CA ARG A 57 -22.23 13.76 25.53
C ARG A 57 -22.36 12.22 25.50
N GLY A 58 -22.34 11.63 24.30
CA GLY A 58 -22.12 10.22 24.01
C GLY A 58 -20.65 10.05 23.68
N ARG A 59 -19.87 9.62 24.67
CA ARG A 59 -18.50 9.20 24.48
C ARG A 59 -18.57 7.79 23.89
N ASP A 60 -18.42 7.67 22.58
CA ASP A 60 -17.92 6.46 21.93
C ASP A 60 -16.77 6.88 21.02
N THR A 61 -15.57 6.70 21.53
CA THR A 61 -14.31 6.72 20.79
C THR A 61 -14.28 5.53 19.85
N ASP A 62 -14.82 5.65 18.64
CA ASP A 62 -14.62 4.66 17.57
C ASP A 62 -14.88 5.24 16.18
N ASP A 63 -14.51 6.51 15.97
CA ASP A 63 -14.17 6.98 14.63
C ASP A 63 -12.76 6.44 14.32
N ALA A 64 -12.73 5.14 14.02
CA ALA A 64 -11.53 4.43 13.59
C ALA A 64 -10.92 5.21 12.42
N SER A 65 -9.81 5.91 12.68
CA SER A 65 -9.00 6.55 11.66
C SER A 65 -8.74 5.52 10.56
N GLY A 66 -9.38 5.70 9.40
CA GLY A 66 -9.53 4.69 8.35
C GLY A 66 -8.21 4.33 7.68
N TYR A 67 -7.37 3.56 8.36
CA TYR A 67 -6.23 2.88 7.78
C TYR A 67 -6.70 1.53 7.27
N HIS A 68 -6.48 1.24 5.98
CA HIS A 68 -6.65 -0.11 5.47
C HIS A 68 -5.33 -0.65 4.98
N LEU A 69 -5.10 -1.92 5.29
CA LEU A 69 -4.06 -2.70 4.66
C LEU A 69 -4.67 -3.52 3.54
N ARG A 70 -4.00 -3.47 2.40
CA ARG A 70 -4.24 -4.34 1.26
C ARG A 70 -3.21 -5.45 1.28
N ALA A 71 -3.63 -6.70 1.21
CA ALA A 71 -2.75 -7.83 0.96
C ALA A 71 -3.04 -8.42 -0.43
N SER A 72 -2.01 -8.90 -1.12
CA SER A 72 -2.15 -9.59 -2.40
C SER A 72 -1.01 -10.57 -2.58
N PRO A 73 -1.26 -11.79 -3.11
CA PRO A 73 -0.21 -12.73 -3.39
C PRO A 73 0.68 -12.22 -4.54
N VAL A 74 1.96 -12.60 -4.51
CA VAL A 74 2.96 -12.23 -5.51
C VAL A 74 3.57 -13.51 -6.10
N GLY A 75 3.53 -13.65 -7.42
CA GLY A 75 4.25 -14.72 -8.12
C GLY A 75 5.74 -14.39 -8.14
N ALA A 76 6.54 -15.06 -7.30
CA ALA A 76 7.94 -14.71 -7.10
C ALA A 76 8.84 -15.13 -8.27
N PRO A 77 9.56 -14.16 -8.87
CA PRO A 77 11.03 -14.26 -8.84
C PRO A 77 11.80 -12.97 -8.50
N ASP A 78 11.17 -11.79 -8.51
CA ASP A 78 11.90 -10.51 -8.57
C ASP A 78 11.97 -9.71 -7.25
N ARG A 79 11.37 -10.23 -6.17
CA ARG A 79 11.28 -9.53 -4.88
C ARG A 79 11.54 -10.47 -3.72
N GLU A 80 12.57 -10.15 -2.94
CA GLU A 80 12.90 -10.86 -1.70
C GLU A 80 12.00 -10.31 -0.58
N PRO A 81 11.33 -11.18 0.20
CA PRO A 81 10.56 -10.75 1.35
C PRO A 81 11.48 -10.13 2.41
N VAL A 82 11.09 -8.97 2.92
CA VAL A 82 11.85 -8.23 3.95
C VAL A 82 11.26 -8.40 5.34
N LEU A 83 10.07 -8.98 5.42
CA LEU A 83 9.35 -9.29 6.65
C LEU A 83 8.91 -10.76 6.63
N SER A 84 8.72 -11.33 7.81
CA SER A 84 8.05 -12.61 7.97
C SER A 84 6.79 -12.43 8.81
N SER A 85 5.72 -13.12 8.45
CA SER A 85 4.51 -13.14 9.28
C SER A 85 4.73 -13.82 10.64
N ALA A 86 5.83 -14.57 10.79
CA ALA A 86 6.24 -15.18 12.04
C ALA A 86 7.04 -14.22 12.94
N ASP A 87 7.32 -13.00 12.48
CA ASP A 87 7.94 -11.99 13.33
C ASP A 87 6.99 -11.65 14.49
N ASP A 88 7.51 -11.70 15.72
CA ASP A 88 6.73 -11.50 16.94
C ASP A 88 5.96 -10.18 16.94
N ALA A 89 6.46 -9.16 16.24
CA ALA A 89 5.83 -7.87 16.18
C ALA A 89 4.68 -7.83 15.16
N ILE A 90 4.85 -8.50 14.00
CA ILE A 90 3.78 -8.68 13.01
C ILE A 90 2.67 -9.59 13.55
N ALA A 91 3.04 -10.67 14.25
CA ALA A 91 2.11 -11.64 14.83
C ALA A 91 1.18 -11.05 15.91
N ARG A 92 1.47 -9.84 16.41
CA ARG A 92 0.63 -9.12 17.39
C ARG A 92 -0.46 -8.26 16.76
N ILE A 93 -0.42 -8.06 15.45
CA ILE A 93 -1.40 -7.24 14.73
C ILE A 93 -2.46 -8.20 14.16
N GLU A 94 -3.50 -8.47 14.96
CA GLU A 94 -4.50 -9.51 14.66
C GLU A 94 -5.14 -9.32 13.29
N SER A 95 -5.59 -8.11 12.97
CA SER A 95 -6.23 -7.80 11.69
C SER A 95 -5.31 -8.06 10.48
N LEU A 96 -4.00 -7.85 10.63
CA LEU A 96 -3.03 -8.16 9.58
C LEU A 96 -2.79 -9.67 9.45
N VAL A 97 -2.71 -10.39 10.56
CA VAL A 97 -2.54 -11.85 10.55
C VAL A 97 -3.74 -12.52 9.87
N ASP A 98 -4.96 -12.08 10.17
CA ASP A 98 -6.18 -12.58 9.55
C ASP A 98 -6.21 -12.28 8.05
N LEU A 99 -5.85 -11.05 7.66
CA LEU A 99 -5.74 -10.66 6.26
C LEU A 99 -4.74 -11.53 5.47
N LEU A 100 -3.57 -11.81 6.05
CA LEU A 100 -2.55 -12.67 5.45
C LEU A 100 -3.02 -14.12 5.34
N ALA A 101 -3.70 -14.63 6.36
CA ALA A 101 -4.25 -15.98 6.36
C ALA A 101 -5.34 -16.14 5.29
N GLU A 102 -6.28 -15.19 5.22
CA GLU A 102 -7.34 -15.19 4.21
C GLU A 102 -6.76 -15.14 2.80
N THR A 103 -5.81 -14.21 2.55
CA THR A 103 -5.12 -14.08 1.26
C THR A 103 -4.43 -15.38 0.84
N ALA A 104 -3.81 -16.09 1.77
CA ALA A 104 -3.14 -17.36 1.48
C ALA A 104 -4.15 -18.49 1.18
N ASP A 105 -5.30 -18.49 1.86
CA ASP A 105 -6.33 -19.49 1.68
C ASP A 105 -7.14 -19.28 0.38
N THR A 106 -7.27 -18.04 -0.11
CA THR A 106 -8.04 -17.70 -1.32
C THR A 106 -7.20 -17.28 -2.54
N LEU A 107 -5.93 -16.93 -2.34
CA LEU A 107 -5.00 -16.42 -3.37
C LEU A 107 -5.52 -15.18 -4.13
N GLU A 108 -6.34 -14.36 -3.48
CA GLU A 108 -6.86 -13.11 -4.05
C GLU A 108 -6.37 -11.86 -3.31
N THR A 109 -6.61 -10.67 -3.88
CA THR A 109 -6.34 -9.42 -3.17
C THR A 109 -7.43 -9.18 -2.14
N THR A 110 -7.04 -8.92 -0.90
CA THR A 110 -7.92 -8.67 0.24
C THR A 110 -7.64 -7.29 0.86
N TYR A 111 -8.61 -6.74 1.59
CA TYR A 111 -8.49 -5.47 2.30
C TYR A 111 -9.06 -5.60 3.71
N ALA A 112 -8.32 -5.15 4.72
CA ALA A 112 -8.80 -5.06 6.09
C ALA A 112 -8.55 -3.67 6.69
N PRO A 113 -9.55 -3.08 7.38
CA PRO A 113 -9.31 -1.92 8.21
C PRO A 113 -8.41 -2.29 9.40
N LEU A 114 -7.60 -1.36 9.86
CA LEU A 114 -6.88 -1.45 11.12
C LEU A 114 -7.47 -0.46 12.12
N SER A 115 -7.49 -0.85 13.40
CA SER A 115 -7.66 0.11 14.47
C SER A 115 -6.49 1.12 14.50
N PRO A 116 -6.68 2.32 15.08
CA PRO A 116 -5.60 3.30 15.22
C PRO A 116 -4.34 2.71 15.89
N SER A 117 -4.52 1.89 16.93
CA SER A 117 -3.42 1.24 17.65
C SER A 117 -2.69 0.19 16.81
N GLU A 118 -3.41 -0.57 15.97
CA GLU A 118 -2.79 -1.53 15.06
C GLU A 118 -2.04 -0.83 13.91
N ALA A 119 -2.56 0.29 13.42
CA ALA A 119 -1.89 1.11 12.42
C ALA A 119 -0.57 1.66 12.97
N GLU A 120 -0.57 2.23 14.19
CA GLU A 120 0.66 2.69 14.87
C GLU A 120 1.66 1.55 15.10
N ALA A 121 1.17 0.36 15.49
CA ALA A 121 2.01 -0.81 15.65
C ALA A 121 2.63 -1.24 14.31
N PHE A 122 1.85 -1.27 13.23
CA PHE A 122 2.34 -1.61 11.90
C PHE A 122 3.39 -0.61 11.40
N GLU A 123 3.17 0.69 11.61
CA GLU A 123 4.14 1.73 11.25
C GLU A 123 5.44 1.60 12.06
N THR A 124 5.33 1.26 13.34
CA THR A 124 6.50 1.05 14.20
C THR A 124 7.35 -0.13 13.74
N VAL A 125 6.73 -1.28 13.44
CA VAL A 125 7.48 -2.49 13.04
C VAL A 125 8.06 -2.39 11.63
N THR A 126 7.52 -1.50 10.80
CA THR A 126 8.00 -1.27 9.44
C THR A 126 8.89 -0.03 9.30
N ALA A 127 9.17 0.70 10.40
CA ALA A 127 9.92 1.95 10.36
C ALA A 127 11.33 1.81 9.76
N ASP A 128 12.01 0.71 10.06
CA ASP A 128 13.37 0.40 9.58
C ASP A 128 13.38 -0.56 8.37
N VAL A 129 12.20 -0.93 7.86
CA VAL A 129 12.06 -1.88 6.76
C VAL A 129 11.94 -1.15 5.44
N GLU A 130 12.69 -1.60 4.43
CA GLU A 130 12.61 -1.04 3.09
C GLU A 130 11.21 -1.26 2.50
N ARG A 131 10.52 -0.16 2.20
CA ARG A 131 9.27 -0.17 1.44
C ARG A 131 9.57 -0.15 -0.05
N TYR A 132 9.06 -1.13 -0.77
CA TYR A 132 9.21 -1.17 -2.22
C TYR A 132 8.15 -0.32 -2.90
N TYR A 133 8.58 0.77 -3.53
CA TYR A 133 7.72 1.63 -4.35
C TYR A 133 7.58 1.16 -5.80
N ALA A 134 8.44 0.23 -6.24
CA ALA A 134 8.45 -0.31 -7.59
C ALA A 134 8.08 -1.79 -7.59
N GLY A 135 7.07 -2.17 -8.37
CA GLY A 135 6.56 -3.54 -8.50
C GLY A 135 5.04 -3.58 -8.53
N ASN A 136 4.46 -4.68 -8.98
CA ASN A 136 3.02 -4.94 -8.86
C ASN A 136 2.81 -6.18 -7.98
N PRO A 137 2.34 -6.02 -6.74
CA PRO A 137 1.88 -4.78 -6.07
C PRO A 137 2.99 -4.05 -5.30
N PRO A 138 3.01 -2.70 -5.22
CA PRO A 138 3.96 -1.95 -4.39
C PRO A 138 3.62 -2.12 -2.90
N GLY A 139 4.62 -2.15 -2.02
CA GLY A 139 4.40 -2.32 -0.58
C GLY A 139 5.57 -2.99 0.16
N TYR A 140 5.27 -3.55 1.32
CA TYR A 140 6.15 -4.42 2.09
C TYR A 140 5.91 -5.86 1.66
N TYR A 141 6.95 -6.63 1.37
CA TYR A 141 6.80 -8.05 1.03
C TYR A 141 7.03 -8.90 2.27
N ILE A 142 6.01 -9.67 2.62
CA ILE A 142 5.96 -10.53 3.79
C ILE A 142 6.00 -12.00 3.31
N ASP A 143 6.93 -12.78 3.84
CA ASP A 143 6.86 -14.24 3.75
C ASP A 143 5.79 -14.77 4.70
N HIS A 144 4.77 -15.44 4.16
CA HIS A 144 3.68 -16.05 4.90
C HIS A 144 3.36 -17.44 4.33
N ARG A 145 3.59 -18.50 5.11
CA ARG A 145 3.29 -19.89 4.73
C ARG A 145 3.92 -20.32 3.38
N GLY A 146 5.10 -19.80 3.04
CA GLY A 146 5.79 -20.09 1.78
C GLY A 146 5.26 -19.30 0.57
N LEU A 147 4.36 -18.35 0.80
CA LEU A 147 3.93 -17.35 -0.18
C LEU A 147 4.58 -16.01 0.14
N VAL A 148 4.92 -15.26 -0.91
CA VAL A 148 5.29 -13.85 -0.79
C VAL A 148 4.04 -13.01 -1.00
N VAL A 149 3.67 -12.24 0.02
CA VAL A 149 2.48 -11.40 0.02
C VAL A 149 2.90 -9.94 0.14
N SER A 150 2.42 -9.08 -0.75
CA SER A 150 2.63 -7.64 -0.64
C SER A 150 1.59 -7.03 0.28
N VAL A 151 2.00 -6.19 1.21
CA VAL A 151 1.13 -5.41 2.09
C VAL A 151 1.34 -3.93 1.86
N ALA A 152 0.27 -3.20 1.58
CA ALA A 152 0.30 -1.77 1.34
C ALA A 152 -0.78 -1.05 2.14
N ARG A 153 -0.43 0.13 2.64
CA ARG A 153 -1.39 1.09 3.20
C ARG A 153 -2.16 1.74 2.05
N SER A 154 -3.48 1.66 2.06
CA SER A 154 -4.33 2.47 1.18
C SER A 154 -4.29 3.92 1.65
N GLY A 155 -3.97 4.84 0.74
CA GLY A 155 -3.97 6.28 0.96
C GLY A 155 -4.39 6.98 -0.32
#